data_AF-G0EGT7-F1
#
_entry.id   AF-G0EGT7-F1
#
_cell.length_a   1.000
_cell.length_b   1.000
_cell.length_c   1.000
_cell.angle_alpha   90.00
_cell.angle_beta   90.00
_cell.angle_gamma   90.00
#
_symmetry.space_group_name_H-M   'P 1'
#
loop_
_entity.id
_entity.type
_entity.pdbx_description
1 polymer ?
#
loop_
_entity_poly.entity_id
_entity_poly.type
_entity_poly.pdbx_seq_one_letter_code
_entity_poly.pdbx_strand_id
1 'polypeptide(L)'
;MKTLVVYHEPGVRGSERILEKLLALLDSLGLKARLSPLKESIVNRCWNFERIYLLMFGRGGHWLELRDACNTEPRILPPLLVAEGVASVTRPGSSIVLVYRRARRNNVMYTRDIMNIVNALRALGRRALPLEASRALRLGPYRADYVVPLALLPGSLAEHAARIARVLNAEPLPPFAVYAIEHIAAWIASEAIQS
;
A
#
# COMPACT_ATOMS: atom_id res chain seq x y z
N MET A 1 18.83 17.01 -3.80
CA MET A 1 17.83 16.07 -4.28
C MET A 1 16.52 16.25 -3.55
N LYS A 2 15.47 16.63 -4.29
CA LYS A 2 14.13 16.85 -3.72
C LYS A 2 13.29 15.57 -3.81
N THR A 3 12.91 15.02 -2.65
CA THR A 3 12.07 13.82 -2.53
C THR A 3 10.63 14.19 -2.14
N LEU A 4 9.66 13.68 -2.90
CA LEU A 4 8.23 13.77 -2.59
C LEU A 4 7.69 12.38 -2.24
N VAL A 5 6.94 12.30 -1.14
CA VAL A 5 6.21 11.11 -0.73
C VAL A 5 4.72 11.44 -0.78
N VAL A 6 4.03 10.82 -1.73
CA VAL A 6 2.62 11.06 -2.06
C VAL A 6 1.75 9.96 -1.44
N TYR A 7 0.66 10.34 -0.81
CA TYR A 7 -0.27 9.40 -0.17
C TYR A 7 -1.73 9.73 -0.48
N HIS A 8 -2.61 8.74 -0.35
CA HIS A 8 -4.05 9.00 -0.40
C HIS A 8 -4.52 9.51 0.95
N GLU A 9 -5.35 10.56 0.96
CA GLU A 9 -5.98 11.11 2.17
C GLU A 9 -6.60 9.98 3.01
N PRO A 10 -6.30 9.92 4.33
CA PRO A 10 -6.91 8.92 5.19
C PRO A 10 -8.42 9.14 5.29
N GLY A 11 -9.16 8.04 5.48
CA GLY A 11 -10.61 8.11 5.70
C GLY A 11 -10.98 8.40 7.15
N VAL A 12 -10.01 8.41 8.06
CA VAL A 12 -10.21 8.57 9.51
C VAL A 12 -9.32 9.71 10.01
N ARG A 13 -9.92 10.69 10.67
CA ARG A 13 -9.25 11.87 11.22
C ARG A 13 -8.12 11.48 12.18
N GLY A 14 -6.96 12.11 12.04
CA GLY A 14 -5.79 11.91 12.93
C GLY A 14 -4.88 10.75 12.51
N SER A 15 -5.24 10.00 11.46
CA SER A 15 -4.37 8.95 10.90
C SER A 15 -3.12 9.50 10.23
N GLU A 16 -3.09 10.81 9.95
CA GLU A 16 -1.93 11.52 9.41
C GLU A 16 -0.70 11.42 10.32
N ARG A 17 -0.89 11.22 11.62
CA ARG A 17 0.21 10.98 12.59
C ARG A 17 1.08 9.76 12.24
N ILE A 18 0.51 8.77 11.55
CA ILE A 18 1.29 7.61 11.05
C ILE A 18 2.31 8.08 10.01
N LEU A 19 1.95 9.07 9.19
CA LEU A 19 2.84 9.64 8.19
C LEU A 19 3.86 10.61 8.81
N GLU A 20 3.52 11.30 9.90
CA GLU A 20 4.50 12.06 10.69
C GLU A 20 5.63 11.15 11.20
N LYS A 21 5.29 9.93 11.66
CA LYS A 21 6.28 8.91 12.01
C LYS A 21 7.15 8.52 10.81
N LEU A 22 6.57 8.39 9.61
CA LEU A 22 7.34 8.12 8.39
C LEU A 22 8.34 9.25 8.11
N LEU A 23 7.92 10.52 8.19
CA LEU A 23 8.83 11.65 8.00
C LEU A 23 9.98 11.65 9.01
N ALA A 24 9.68 11.41 10.28
CA ALA A 24 10.71 11.33 11.32
C ALA A 24 11.72 10.20 11.06
N LEU A 25 11.26 9.04 10.59
CA LEU A 25 12.13 7.93 10.20
C LEU A 25 12.97 8.25 8.97
N LEU A 26 12.42 8.95 7.98
CA LEU A 26 13.20 9.36 6.80
C LEU A 26 14.27 10.40 7.19
N ASP A 27 13.93 11.36 8.05
CA ASP A 27 14.88 12.37 8.53
C ASP A 27 16.01 11.74 9.36
N SER A 28 15.70 10.76 10.22
CA SER A 28 16.73 10.02 10.97
C SER A 28 17.65 9.16 10.09
N LEU A 29 17.17 8.77 8.90
CA LEU A 29 17.96 8.11 7.84
C LEU A 29 18.68 9.12 6.94
N GLY A 30 18.68 10.41 7.28
CA GLY A 30 19.35 11.48 6.53
C GLY A 30 18.61 11.91 5.25
N LEU A 31 17.36 11.48 5.06
CA LEU A 31 16.56 11.79 3.88
C LEU A 31 15.50 12.85 4.16
N LYS A 32 15.74 14.06 3.65
CA LYS A 32 14.72 15.12 3.65
C LYS A 32 13.66 14.85 2.59
N ALA A 33 12.46 14.48 3.02
CA ALA A 33 11.29 14.26 2.17
C ALA A 33 10.16 15.24 2.50
N ARG A 34 9.34 15.57 1.50
CA ARG A 34 8.06 16.26 1.69
C ARG A 34 6.93 15.25 1.58
N LEU A 35 5.99 15.27 2.53
CA LEU A 35 4.70 14.60 2.37
C LEU A 35 3.72 15.49 1.61
N SER A 36 2.91 14.87 0.75
CA SER A 36 1.81 15.57 0.08
C SER A 36 0.64 14.63 -0.21
N PRO A 37 -0.61 15.04 0.07
CA PRO A 37 -1.78 14.34 -0.42
C PRO A 37 -1.77 14.20 -1.94
N LEU A 38 -2.32 13.11 -2.47
CA LEU A 38 -2.36 12.83 -3.91
C LEU A 38 -3.05 13.95 -4.71
N LYS A 39 -4.22 14.41 -4.26
CA LYS A 39 -4.97 15.46 -4.96
C LYS A 39 -4.18 16.75 -5.06
N GLU A 40 -3.57 17.17 -3.95
CA GLU A 40 -2.70 18.35 -3.92
C GLU A 40 -1.49 18.17 -4.85
N SER A 41 -0.88 16.99 -4.85
CA SER A 41 0.29 16.68 -5.69
C SER A 41 -0.03 16.76 -7.20
N ILE A 42 -1.24 16.36 -7.59
CA ILE A 42 -1.71 16.47 -8.98
C ILE A 42 -1.95 17.94 -9.35
N VAL A 43 -2.61 18.70 -8.48
CA VAL A 43 -2.93 20.12 -8.71
C VAL A 43 -1.67 20.97 -8.80
N ASN A 44 -0.73 20.77 -7.88
CA ASN A 44 0.47 21.59 -7.75
C ASN A 44 1.59 21.21 -8.73
N ARG A 45 1.39 20.17 -9.57
CA ARG A 45 2.33 19.71 -10.60
C ARG A 45 3.76 19.60 -10.06
N CYS A 46 4.09 18.45 -9.49
CA CYS A 46 5.31 18.22 -8.70
C CYS A 46 6.61 18.13 -9.52
N TRP A 47 6.81 19.05 -10.47
CA TRP A 47 7.89 19.06 -11.46
C TRP A 47 9.28 19.31 -10.90
N ASN A 48 9.37 19.88 -9.69
CA ASN A 48 10.63 20.19 -9.03
C ASN A 48 11.16 19.04 -8.15
N PHE A 49 10.51 17.87 -8.17
CA PHE A 49 10.95 16.70 -7.41
C PHE A 49 11.66 15.68 -8.31
N GLU A 50 12.87 15.32 -7.90
CA GLU A 50 13.72 14.33 -8.58
C GLU A 50 13.30 12.90 -8.25
N ARG A 51 12.64 12.70 -7.10
CA ARG A 51 12.10 11.40 -6.68
C ARG A 51 10.68 11.55 -6.16
N ILE A 52 9.79 10.70 -6.65
CA ILE A 52 8.38 10.70 -6.29
C ILE A 52 7.98 9.28 -5.90
N TYR A 53 7.58 9.10 -4.63
CA TYR A 53 7.10 7.83 -4.09
C TYR A 53 5.61 7.94 -3.83
N LEU A 54 4.81 7.23 -4.61
CA LEU A 54 3.37 7.08 -4.40
C LEU A 54 3.12 5.86 -3.50
N LEU A 55 2.68 6.10 -2.27
CA LEU A 55 2.40 5.06 -1.28
C LEU A 55 1.10 4.30 -1.60
N MET A 56 1.14 3.51 -2.68
CA MET A 56 0.05 2.67 -3.19
C MET A 56 0.58 1.28 -3.58
N PHE A 57 -0.32 0.30 -3.62
CA PHE A 57 0.00 -1.12 -3.87
C PHE A 57 -0.04 -1.54 -5.35
N GLY A 58 -0.43 -0.64 -6.25
CA GLY A 58 -0.59 -0.97 -7.66
C GLY A 58 -0.82 0.25 -8.52
N ARG A 59 -0.48 0.13 -9.81
CA ARG A 59 -0.52 1.23 -10.78
C ARG A 59 -1.89 1.29 -11.47
N GLY A 60 -2.79 2.05 -10.86
CA GLY A 60 -4.14 2.35 -11.38
C GLY A 60 -4.26 3.77 -11.96
N GLY A 61 -5.50 4.30 -11.98
CA GLY A 61 -5.79 5.66 -12.48
C GLY A 61 -5.04 6.78 -11.75
N HIS A 62 -4.99 6.73 -10.42
CA HIS A 62 -4.25 7.71 -9.62
C HIS A 62 -2.75 7.74 -9.91
N TRP A 63 -2.15 6.60 -10.22
CA TRP A 63 -0.75 6.54 -10.63
C TRP A 63 -0.54 7.21 -12.00
N LEU A 64 -1.46 6.98 -12.95
CA LEU A 64 -1.43 7.67 -14.25
C LEU A 64 -1.58 9.17 -14.09
N GLU A 65 -2.55 9.62 -13.29
CA GLU A 65 -2.79 11.06 -13.06
C GLU A 65 -1.58 11.74 -12.41
N LEU A 66 -0.95 11.10 -11.42
CA LEU A 66 0.27 11.63 -10.82
C LEU A 66 1.44 11.63 -11.81
N ARG A 67 1.61 10.57 -12.59
CA ARG A 67 2.65 10.48 -13.63
C ARG A 67 2.46 11.59 -14.66
N ASP A 68 1.25 11.82 -15.13
CA ASP A 68 0.94 12.85 -16.13
C ASP A 68 1.11 14.27 -15.55
N ALA A 69 0.98 14.43 -14.23
CA ALA A 69 1.22 15.68 -13.52
C ALA A 69 2.71 15.93 -13.17
N CYS A 70 3.61 14.95 -13.37
CA CYS A 70 5.01 15.01 -12.94
C CYS A 70 5.99 14.75 -14.09
N ASN A 71 7.20 15.32 -14.01
CA ASN A 71 8.28 15.03 -14.98
C ASN A 71 9.09 13.77 -14.62
N THR A 72 8.81 13.20 -13.46
CA THR A 72 9.50 12.03 -12.90
C THR A 72 8.47 10.91 -12.72
N GLU A 73 8.81 9.70 -13.15
CA GLU A 73 7.92 8.55 -12.99
C GLU A 73 7.72 8.21 -11.49
N PRO A 74 6.46 8.22 -10.98
CA PRO A 74 6.21 7.89 -9.58
C PRO A 74 6.45 6.40 -9.31
N ARG A 75 7.26 6.12 -8.28
CA ARG A 75 7.48 4.75 -7.78
C ARG A 75 6.35 4.36 -6.84
N ILE A 76 5.85 3.13 -6.94
CA ILE A 76 4.86 2.58 -6.00
C ILE A 76 5.52 1.63 -5.01
N LEU A 77 4.81 1.22 -3.95
CA LEU A 77 5.31 0.22 -3.01
C LEU A 77 5.68 -1.08 -3.77
N PRO A 78 6.91 -1.61 -3.63
CA PRO A 78 7.30 -2.83 -4.29
C PRO A 78 6.45 -4.02 -3.82
N PRO A 79 6.01 -4.91 -4.71
CA PRO A 79 5.22 -6.08 -4.32
C PRO A 79 5.90 -6.96 -3.26
N LEU A 80 7.22 -7.12 -3.34
CA LEU A 80 7.99 -7.88 -2.36
C LEU A 80 7.97 -7.20 -0.99
N LEU A 81 8.18 -5.88 -0.92
CA LEU A 81 8.08 -5.12 0.33
C LEU A 81 6.71 -5.27 0.99
N VAL A 82 5.63 -5.23 0.18
CA VAL A 82 4.27 -5.43 0.70
C VAL A 82 4.11 -6.84 1.26
N ALA A 83 4.60 -7.84 0.53
CA ALA A 83 4.55 -9.23 0.97
C ALA A 83 5.37 -9.48 2.24
N GLU A 84 6.56 -8.89 2.37
CA GLU A 84 7.42 -8.96 3.55
C GLU A 84 6.78 -8.27 4.76
N GLY A 85 6.20 -7.09 4.57
CA GLY A 85 5.47 -6.40 5.62
C GLY A 85 4.28 -7.21 6.14
N VAL A 86 3.54 -7.89 5.26
CA VAL A 86 2.44 -8.80 5.67
C VAL A 86 2.99 -10.07 6.31
N ALA A 87 4.08 -10.62 5.77
CA ALA A 87 4.73 -11.82 6.28
C ALA A 87 5.27 -11.63 7.72
N SER A 88 5.79 -10.45 8.06
CA SER A 88 6.36 -10.18 9.39
C SER A 88 5.32 -10.22 10.52
N VAL A 89 4.03 -10.03 10.21
CA VAL A 89 2.92 -10.06 11.17
C VAL A 89 1.97 -11.24 10.98
N THR A 90 2.34 -12.21 10.15
CA THR A 90 1.53 -13.41 9.89
C THR A 90 2.35 -14.69 10.04
N ARG A 91 1.69 -15.75 10.50
CA ARG A 91 2.33 -17.05 10.69
C ARG A 91 2.68 -17.72 9.34
N PRO A 92 3.82 -18.43 9.24
CA PRO A 92 4.10 -19.31 8.10
C PRO A 92 2.96 -20.32 7.85
N GLY A 93 2.67 -20.64 6.59
CA GLY A 93 1.59 -21.58 6.21
C GLY A 93 0.16 -21.00 6.27
N SER A 94 0.01 -19.80 6.84
CA SER A 94 -1.29 -19.14 6.96
C SER A 94 -1.94 -18.85 5.61
N SER A 95 -3.26 -18.87 5.62
CA SER A 95 -4.14 -18.48 4.54
C SER A 95 -4.52 -17.00 4.68
N ILE A 96 -4.20 -16.23 3.65
CA ILE A 96 -4.31 -14.77 3.64
C ILE A 96 -5.26 -14.33 2.54
N VAL A 97 -6.28 -13.56 2.91
CA VAL A 97 -7.12 -12.86 1.94
C VAL A 97 -6.66 -11.41 1.84
N LEU A 98 -6.16 -11.01 0.67
CA LEU A 98 -5.80 -9.63 0.35
C LEU A 98 -7.00 -8.89 -0.21
N VAL A 99 -7.59 -7.98 0.55
CA VAL A 99 -8.76 -7.21 0.15
C VAL A 99 -8.32 -5.94 -0.59
N TYR A 100 -8.76 -5.79 -1.83
CA TYR A 100 -8.38 -4.66 -2.68
C TYR A 100 -9.58 -4.00 -3.36
N ARG A 101 -9.40 -2.77 -3.85
CA ARG A 101 -10.38 -2.09 -4.71
C ARG A 101 -9.93 -2.17 -6.15
N ARG A 102 -10.85 -2.59 -7.03
CA ARG A 102 -10.59 -2.58 -8.47
C ARG A 102 -10.30 -1.17 -8.96
N ALA A 103 -9.25 -1.01 -9.75
CA ALA A 103 -8.97 0.25 -10.42
C ALA A 103 -9.93 0.42 -11.60
N ARG A 104 -10.55 1.61 -11.72
CA ARG A 104 -11.43 1.93 -12.87
C ARG A 104 -10.63 2.09 -14.17
N ARG A 105 -9.48 2.75 -14.07
CA ARG A 105 -8.52 2.96 -15.16
C ARG A 105 -7.29 2.10 -14.91
N ASN A 106 -6.69 1.61 -16.00
CA ASN A 106 -5.49 0.77 -15.98
C ASN A 106 -5.60 -0.50 -15.12
N ASN A 107 -6.76 -1.16 -15.17
CA ASN A 107 -7.05 -2.31 -14.32
C ASN A 107 -6.12 -3.51 -14.58
N VAL A 108 -5.61 -3.68 -15.80
CA VAL A 108 -4.71 -4.79 -16.15
C VAL A 108 -3.40 -4.67 -15.39
N MET A 109 -2.76 -3.50 -15.42
CA MET A 109 -1.51 -3.27 -14.70
C MET A 109 -1.72 -3.31 -13.18
N TYR A 110 -2.79 -2.67 -12.70
CA TYR A 110 -3.16 -2.73 -11.29
C TYR A 110 -3.33 -4.17 -10.81
N THR A 111 -4.12 -4.99 -11.53
CA THR A 111 -4.33 -6.40 -11.17
C THR A 111 -3.03 -7.20 -11.22
N ARG A 112 -2.15 -6.93 -12.19
CA ARG A 112 -0.82 -7.54 -12.25
C ARG A 112 0.00 -7.23 -10.99
N ASP A 113 -0.01 -5.98 -10.53
CA ASP A 113 0.70 -5.59 -9.30
C ASP A 113 0.13 -6.33 -8.06
N ILE A 114 -1.20 -6.47 -7.96
CA ILE A 114 -1.83 -7.26 -6.88
C ILE A 114 -1.42 -8.74 -6.96
N MET A 115 -1.42 -9.33 -8.15
CA MET A 115 -1.00 -10.72 -8.34
C MET A 115 0.49 -10.92 -8.01
N ASN A 116 1.33 -9.92 -8.26
CA ASN A 116 2.74 -9.99 -7.86
C ASN A 116 2.88 -10.04 -6.33
N ILE A 117 2.06 -9.30 -5.57
CA ILE A 117 2.02 -9.40 -4.11
C ILE A 117 1.59 -10.80 -3.67
N VAL A 118 0.55 -11.35 -4.31
CA VAL A 118 0.07 -12.72 -4.05
C VAL A 118 1.18 -13.75 -4.28
N ASN A 119 1.90 -13.64 -5.40
CA ASN A 119 2.99 -14.56 -5.73
C ASN A 119 4.17 -14.41 -4.76
N ALA A 120 4.52 -13.19 -4.36
CA ALA A 120 5.56 -12.94 -3.37
C ALA A 120 5.18 -13.53 -2.00
N LEU A 121 3.93 -13.38 -1.55
CA LEU A 121 3.45 -14.03 -0.32
C LEU A 121 3.53 -15.55 -0.39
N ARG A 122 3.21 -16.15 -1.55
CA ARG A 122 3.36 -17.59 -1.78
C ARG A 122 4.80 -18.05 -1.72
N ALA A 123 5.71 -17.30 -2.33
CA ALA A 123 7.15 -17.54 -2.25
C ALA A 123 7.66 -17.45 -0.80
N LEU A 124 7.07 -16.57 0.01
CA LEU A 124 7.31 -16.47 1.44
C LEU A 124 6.56 -17.54 2.26
N GLY A 125 5.89 -18.53 1.64
CA GLY A 125 5.23 -19.63 2.35
C GLY A 125 3.84 -19.32 2.90
N ARG A 126 3.11 -18.36 2.32
CA ARG A 126 1.72 -18.02 2.67
C ARG A 126 0.75 -18.41 1.56
N ARG A 127 -0.42 -18.93 1.90
CA ARG A 127 -1.50 -19.20 0.93
C ARG A 127 -2.29 -17.91 0.70
N ALA A 128 -1.92 -17.13 -0.31
CA ALA A 128 -2.57 -15.85 -0.60
C ALA A 128 -3.66 -15.95 -1.69
N LEU A 129 -4.80 -15.28 -1.43
CA LEU A 129 -5.91 -15.04 -2.36
C LEU A 129 -6.20 -13.54 -2.44
N PRO A 130 -6.26 -12.94 -3.64
CA PRO A 130 -6.77 -11.58 -3.81
C PRO A 130 -8.30 -11.59 -3.86
N LEU A 131 -8.93 -10.69 -3.10
CA LEU A 131 -10.37 -10.49 -3.07
C LEU A 131 -10.72 -9.03 -3.38
N GLU A 132 -11.45 -8.83 -4.48
CA GLU A 132 -12.04 -7.52 -4.77
C GLU A 132 -13.14 -7.21 -3.74
N ALA A 133 -13.05 -6.07 -3.06
CA ALA A 133 -13.99 -5.67 -2.01
C ALA A 133 -15.47 -5.70 -2.47
N SER A 134 -15.75 -5.34 -3.73
CA SER A 134 -17.11 -5.38 -4.30
C SER A 134 -17.69 -6.80 -4.43
N ARG A 135 -16.83 -7.84 -4.40
CA ARG A 135 -17.19 -9.25 -4.57
C ARG A 135 -17.22 -10.03 -3.26
N ALA A 136 -16.99 -9.37 -2.13
CA ALA A 136 -16.87 -9.99 -0.82
C ALA A 136 -18.08 -10.84 -0.40
N LEU A 137 -19.28 -10.53 -0.88
CA LEU A 137 -20.50 -11.29 -0.60
C LEU A 137 -20.56 -12.66 -1.33
N ARG A 138 -19.59 -12.98 -2.20
CA ARG A 138 -19.51 -14.26 -2.92
C ARG A 138 -18.49 -15.23 -2.33
N LEU A 139 -18.00 -14.95 -1.12
CA LEU A 139 -17.14 -15.88 -0.39
C LEU A 139 -18.00 -17.08 0.00
N GLY A 140 -17.84 -18.19 -0.72
CA GLY A 140 -18.41 -19.49 -0.33
C GLY A 140 -17.78 -20.00 0.98
N PRO A 141 -17.58 -21.32 1.17
CA PRO A 141 -16.99 -21.88 2.40
C PRO A 141 -15.47 -21.62 2.51
N TYR A 142 -15.00 -20.43 2.14
CA TYR A 142 -13.60 -20.06 2.23
C TYR A 142 -13.20 -19.91 3.70
N ARG A 143 -12.06 -20.48 4.06
CA ARG A 143 -11.41 -20.25 5.36
C ARG A 143 -10.15 -19.44 5.14
N ALA A 144 -9.94 -18.44 5.99
CA ALA A 144 -8.73 -17.63 6.00
C ALA A 144 -8.26 -17.51 7.45
N ASP A 145 -6.94 -17.48 7.66
CA ASP A 145 -6.36 -17.18 8.97
C ASP A 145 -6.29 -15.67 9.17
N TYR A 146 -5.99 -14.93 8.09
CA TYR A 146 -5.84 -13.47 8.10
C TYR A 146 -6.60 -12.81 6.95
N VAL A 147 -7.15 -11.62 7.20
CA VAL A 147 -7.70 -10.73 6.17
C VAL A 147 -6.96 -9.40 6.23
N VAL A 148 -6.38 -9.01 5.09
CA VAL A 148 -5.44 -7.89 5.00
C VAL A 148 -5.99 -6.86 4.02
N PRO A 149 -6.26 -5.62 4.46
CA PRO A 149 -6.60 -4.56 3.52
C PRO A 149 -5.34 -4.11 2.77
N LEU A 150 -5.41 -4.06 1.44
CA LEU A 150 -4.45 -3.30 0.62
C LEU A 150 -4.78 -1.80 0.69
N ALA A 151 -4.75 -1.28 1.92
CA ALA A 151 -4.92 0.11 2.29
C ALA A 151 -3.69 0.56 3.07
N LEU A 152 -3.16 1.75 2.73
CA LEU A 152 -2.01 2.31 3.42
C LEU A 152 -2.40 2.77 4.83
N LEU A 153 -3.51 3.51 4.92
CA LEU A 153 -4.01 4.18 6.11
C LEU A 153 -5.45 3.73 6.45
N PRO A 154 -5.92 4.00 7.68
CA PRO A 154 -7.29 3.74 8.09
C PRO A 154 -8.33 4.42 7.19
N GLY A 155 -9.45 3.73 6.96
CA GLY A 155 -10.56 4.20 6.15
C GLY A 155 -11.45 3.06 5.66
N SER A 156 -12.35 3.39 4.74
CA SER A 156 -13.44 2.49 4.30
C SER A 156 -13.00 1.13 3.74
N LEU A 157 -11.81 1.01 3.13
CA LEU A 157 -11.30 -0.29 2.68
C LEU A 157 -10.85 -1.17 3.86
N ALA A 158 -10.20 -0.58 4.87
CA ALA A 158 -9.78 -1.29 6.07
C ALA A 158 -10.99 -1.75 6.89
N GLU A 159 -12.00 -0.89 7.05
CA GLU A 159 -13.26 -1.26 7.68
C GLU A 159 -13.97 -2.38 6.94
N HIS A 160 -13.96 -2.34 5.61
CA HIS A 160 -14.56 -3.39 4.80
C HIS A 160 -13.82 -4.73 4.94
N ALA A 161 -12.48 -4.72 4.93
CA ALA A 161 -11.67 -5.90 5.21
C ALA A 161 -11.94 -6.47 6.61
N ALA A 162 -12.10 -5.61 7.63
CA ALA A 162 -12.46 -6.05 8.97
C ALA A 162 -13.85 -6.72 9.04
N ARG A 163 -14.82 -6.27 8.24
CA ARG A 163 -16.12 -6.95 8.11
C ARG A 163 -15.99 -8.33 7.45
N ILE A 164 -15.17 -8.43 6.41
CA ILE A 164 -14.87 -9.72 5.75
C ILE A 164 -14.20 -10.69 6.72
N ALA A 165 -13.26 -10.21 7.53
CA ALA A 165 -12.59 -11.01 8.56
C ALA A 165 -13.60 -11.66 9.52
N ARG A 166 -14.60 -10.90 9.99
CA ARG A 166 -15.66 -11.45 10.85
C ARG A 166 -16.48 -12.55 10.19
N VAL A 167 -16.83 -12.36 8.91
CA VAL A 167 -17.58 -13.37 8.14
C VAL A 167 -16.76 -14.66 7.96
N LEU A 168 -15.44 -14.53 7.79
CA LEU A 168 -14.52 -15.66 7.61
C LEU A 168 -14.00 -16.26 8.92
N ASN A 169 -14.38 -15.71 10.08
CA ASN A 169 -13.79 -16.01 11.39
C ASN A 169 -12.24 -15.95 11.37
N ALA A 170 -11.71 -14.91 10.73
CA ALA A 170 -10.29 -14.68 10.49
C ALA A 170 -9.80 -13.45 11.27
N GLU A 171 -8.49 -13.34 11.47
CA GLU A 171 -7.88 -12.19 12.12
C GLU A 171 -7.78 -10.99 11.14
N PRO A 172 -8.39 -9.83 11.45
CA PRO A 172 -8.25 -8.64 10.63
C PRO A 172 -6.91 -7.95 10.91
N LEU A 173 -6.08 -7.77 9.87
CA LEU A 173 -4.90 -6.93 9.99
C LEU A 173 -5.27 -5.44 9.83
N PRO A 174 -4.57 -4.53 10.55
CA PRO A 174 -4.73 -3.10 10.33
C PRO A 174 -4.16 -2.67 8.96
N PRO A 175 -4.32 -1.40 8.56
CA PRO A 175 -3.70 -0.85 7.36
C PRO A 175 -2.17 -1.00 7.35
N PHE A 176 -1.59 -1.11 6.15
CA PHE A 176 -0.18 -1.47 5.96
C PHE A 176 0.80 -0.57 6.72
N ALA A 177 0.56 0.74 6.75
CA ALA A 177 1.44 1.68 7.44
C ALA A 177 1.46 1.50 8.97
N VAL A 178 0.51 0.76 9.55
CA VAL A 178 0.49 0.52 11.01
C VAL A 178 1.61 -0.43 11.43
N TYR A 179 1.92 -1.45 10.62
CA TYR A 179 2.95 -2.45 10.94
C TYR A 179 4.17 -2.40 10.03
N ALA A 180 4.10 -1.75 8.86
CA ALA A 180 5.18 -1.73 7.88
C ALA A 180 5.84 -0.35 7.69
N ILE A 181 5.61 0.61 8.59
CA ILE A 181 6.14 1.99 8.41
C ILE A 181 7.66 2.03 8.29
N GLU A 182 8.36 1.18 9.04
CA GLU A 182 9.82 1.06 9.01
C GLU A 182 10.30 0.43 7.70
N HIS A 183 9.55 -0.53 7.16
CA HIS A 183 9.86 -1.12 5.84
C HIS A 183 9.70 -0.07 4.74
N ILE A 184 8.65 0.75 4.80
CA ILE A 184 8.43 1.85 3.85
C ILE A 184 9.59 2.85 3.93
N ALA A 185 9.99 3.26 5.15
CA ALA A 185 11.09 4.17 5.35
C ALA A 185 12.41 3.62 4.79
N ALA A 186 12.73 2.36 5.11
CA ALA A 186 13.94 1.68 4.65
C ALA A 186 13.99 1.59 3.13
N TRP A 187 12.88 1.25 2.47
CA TRP A 187 12.82 1.21 1.01
C TRP A 187 13.04 2.57 0.36
N ILE A 188 12.36 3.62 0.86
CA ILE A 188 12.55 4.97 0.32
C ILE A 188 14.01 5.40 0.49
N ALA A 189 14.62 5.13 1.65
CA ALA A 189 16.01 5.46 1.92
C ALA A 189 16.99 4.64 1.06
N SER A 190 16.76 3.35 0.85
CA SER A 190 17.65 2.49 0.04
C SER A 190 17.66 2.91 -1.42
N GLU A 191 16.46 3.17 -1.98
CA GLU A 191 16.30 3.71 -3.32
C GLU A 191 16.97 5.08 -3.45
N ALA A 192 17.02 5.82 -2.35
CA ALA A 192 17.59 7.14 -2.32
C ALA A 192 19.13 7.18 -2.35
N ILE A 193 19.78 6.09 -1.98
CA ILE A 193 21.24 5.95 -1.99
C ILE A 193 21.73 5.39 -3.34
N GLN A 194 20.91 4.58 -4.01
CA GLN A 194 21.28 3.89 -5.25
C GLN A 194 21.09 4.72 -6.54
N SER A 195 20.56 5.95 -6.45
CA SER A 195 20.49 6.90 -7.58
C SER A 195 21.30 8.15 -7.32
#